data_AF-K1KN83-F1
#
_entry.id   AF-K1KN83-F1
#
_cell.length_a   1.000
_cell.length_b   1.000
_cell.length_c   1.000
_cell.angle_alpha   90.00
_cell.angle_beta   90.00
_cell.angle_gamma   90.00
#
_symmetry.space_group_name_H-M   'P 1'
#
loop_
_entity.id
_entity.type
_entity.pdbx_description
1 polymer ?
#
loop_
_entity_poly.entity_id
_entity_poly.type
_entity_poly.pdbx_seq_one_letter_code
_entity_poly.pdbx_strand_id
1 'polypeptide(L)'
;MKKGIVVFILLFIIGIPIYIIYDFIEVELDELPKGELLSEHSSPNHDYIAKAYLIDEGGATVRAAIRVEIDFGNDLKTIYWNYDESTVNIKWLDHETIEINNHKLNIFNDNYHWKKDPDWEANRGKY
;
A
#
# COMPACT_ATOMS: atom_id res chain seq x y z
N MET A 1 10.04 36.33 -30.09
CA MET A 1 10.45 34.92 -30.31
C MET A 1 11.44 34.41 -29.25
N LYS A 2 12.57 35.08 -28.96
CA LYS A 2 13.58 34.59 -27.99
C LYS A 2 13.11 34.51 -26.52
N LYS A 3 12.32 35.48 -26.03
CA LYS A 3 11.84 35.51 -24.64
C LYS A 3 10.89 34.34 -24.29
N GLY A 4 10.01 33.97 -25.22
CA GLY A 4 9.11 32.82 -25.02
C GLY A 4 9.85 31.49 -24.98
N ILE A 5 10.90 31.33 -25.79
CA ILE A 5 11.75 30.13 -25.79
C ILE A 5 12.50 30.00 -24.45
N VAL A 6 13.03 31.11 -23.92
CA VAL A 6 13.73 31.11 -22.61
C VAL A 6 12.78 30.74 -21.47
N VAL A 7 11.55 31.28 -21.47
CA VAL A 7 10.53 30.92 -20.45
C VAL A 7 10.14 29.45 -20.55
N PHE A 8 10.00 28.91 -21.76
CA PHE A 8 9.67 27.51 -21.98
C PHE A 8 10.78 26.57 -21.48
N ILE A 9 12.05 26.90 -21.77
CA ILE A 9 13.21 26.13 -21.28
C ILE A 9 13.26 26.12 -19.74
N LEU A 10 13.00 27.26 -19.10
CA LEU A 10 12.93 27.38 -17.64
C LEU A 10 11.84 26.50 -17.01
N LEU A 11 10.66 26.43 -17.65
CA LEU A 11 9.57 25.56 -17.20
C LEU A 11 9.95 24.08 -17.26
N PHE A 12 10.67 23.64 -18.30
CA PHE A 12 11.14 22.25 -18.39
C PHE A 12 12.24 21.92 -17.38
N ILE A 13 13.18 22.85 -17.14
CA ILE A 13 14.24 22.68 -16.15
C ILE A 13 13.68 22.51 -14.73
N ILE A 14 12.55 23.16 -14.41
CA ILE A 14 11.94 23.09 -13.08
C ILE A 14 10.87 21.99 -13.01
N GLY A 15 10.08 21.83 -14.07
CA GLY A 15 8.95 20.89 -14.11
C GLY A 15 9.39 19.42 -14.17
N ILE A 16 10.45 19.09 -14.92
CA ILE A 16 10.93 17.70 -15.02
C ILE A 16 11.44 17.20 -13.66
N PRO A 17 12.32 17.92 -12.92
CA PRO A 17 12.76 17.47 -11.60
C PRO A 17 11.61 17.34 -10.61
N ILE A 18 10.64 18.26 -10.62
CA ILE A 18 9.47 18.19 -9.75
C ILE A 18 8.66 16.92 -10.05
N TYR A 19 8.39 16.64 -11.32
CA TYR A 19 7.69 15.43 -11.74
C TYR A 19 8.43 14.15 -11.29
N ILE A 20 9.74 14.08 -11.52
CA ILE A 20 10.56 12.93 -11.10
C ILE A 20 10.55 12.75 -9.57
N ILE A 21 10.57 13.85 -8.80
CA ILE A 21 10.49 13.78 -7.34
C ILE A 21 9.12 13.28 -6.88
N TYR A 22 8.02 13.72 -7.52
CA TYR A 22 6.68 13.22 -7.22
C TYR A 22 6.56 11.72 -7.49
N ASP A 23 7.04 11.27 -8.64
CA ASP A 23 7.04 9.86 -9.05
C ASP A 23 7.82 8.98 -8.05
N PHE A 24 8.98 9.46 -7.57
CA PHE A 24 9.81 8.73 -6.61
C PHE A 24 9.19 8.60 -5.20
N ILE A 25 8.17 9.40 -4.87
CA ILE A 25 7.49 9.34 -3.57
C ILE A 25 6.35 8.30 -3.60
N GLU A 26 5.76 8.06 -4.77
CA GLU A 26 4.72 7.06 -4.98
C GLU A 26 5.36 5.68 -5.11
N VAL A 27 5.33 4.92 -4.01
CA VAL A 27 5.66 3.50 -4.06
C VAL A 27 4.40 2.78 -4.55
N GLU A 28 4.48 2.16 -5.72
CA GLU A 28 3.41 1.29 -6.21
C GLU A 28 3.35 0.00 -5.35
N LEU A 29 2.13 -0.50 -5.12
CA LEU A 29 1.90 -1.60 -4.17
C LEU A 29 2.38 -2.97 -4.66
N ASP A 30 2.65 -3.09 -5.95
CA ASP A 30 3.20 -4.25 -6.66
C ASP A 30 4.72 -4.39 -6.46
N GLU A 31 5.43 -3.30 -6.14
CA GLU A 31 6.87 -3.33 -5.84
C GLU A 31 7.20 -3.65 -4.37
N LEU A 32 6.19 -3.95 -3.54
CA LEU A 32 6.40 -4.18 -2.10
C LEU A 32 7.10 -5.52 -1.81
N PRO A 33 8.04 -5.56 -0.85
CA PRO A 33 8.69 -6.80 -0.44
C PRO A 33 7.68 -7.81 0.07
N LYS A 34 7.97 -9.11 -0.13
CA LYS A 34 7.04 -10.19 0.21
C LYS A 34 6.82 -10.35 1.70
N GLY A 35 7.86 -10.20 2.52
CA GLY A 35 7.80 -10.40 3.95
C GLY A 35 7.56 -11.86 4.37
N GLU A 36 7.45 -12.10 5.67
CA GLU A 36 7.08 -13.38 6.29
C GLU A 36 5.56 -13.55 6.30
N LEU A 37 5.05 -14.69 5.83
CA LEU A 37 3.60 -14.99 5.85
C LEU A 37 3.11 -15.17 7.29
N LEU A 38 2.16 -14.34 7.73
CA LEU A 38 1.55 -14.41 9.06
C LEU A 38 0.28 -15.27 9.09
N SER A 39 -0.62 -15.08 8.11
CA SER A 39 -1.91 -15.77 8.08
C SER A 39 -2.57 -15.72 6.70
N GLU A 40 -3.50 -16.65 6.47
CA GLU A 40 -4.35 -16.70 5.28
C GLU A 40 -5.83 -16.77 5.68
N HIS A 41 -6.69 -16.08 4.95
CA HIS A 41 -8.12 -15.98 5.23
C HIS A 41 -8.93 -16.15 3.94
N SER A 42 -9.57 -17.31 3.78
CA SER A 42 -10.48 -17.55 2.64
C SER A 42 -11.72 -16.66 2.73
N SER A 43 -12.10 -16.10 1.59
CA SER A 43 -13.39 -15.42 1.41
C SER A 43 -14.57 -16.36 1.73
N PRO A 44 -15.76 -15.83 2.07
CA PRO A 44 -16.92 -16.66 2.44
C PRO A 44 -17.27 -17.74 1.39
N ASN A 45 -17.09 -17.42 0.11
CA ASN A 45 -17.37 -18.33 -1.00
C ASN A 45 -16.17 -19.16 -1.45
N HIS A 46 -14.99 -18.92 -0.88
CA HIS A 46 -13.72 -19.55 -1.25
C HIS A 46 -13.23 -19.20 -2.66
N ASP A 47 -13.71 -18.10 -3.24
CA ASP A 47 -13.26 -17.59 -4.54
C ASP A 47 -11.91 -16.87 -4.44
N TYR A 48 -11.63 -16.27 -3.27
CA TYR A 48 -10.43 -15.47 -2.98
C TYR A 48 -9.78 -15.86 -1.65
N ILE A 49 -8.47 -15.65 -1.54
CA ILE A 49 -7.71 -15.82 -0.29
C ILE A 49 -6.95 -14.54 0.03
N ALA A 50 -7.18 -13.97 1.22
CA ALA A 50 -6.36 -12.87 1.72
C ALA A 50 -5.12 -13.42 2.43
N LYS A 51 -3.92 -13.00 2.02
CA LYS A 51 -2.64 -13.42 2.58
C LYS A 51 -1.95 -12.23 3.24
N ALA A 52 -1.69 -12.35 4.53
CA ALA A 52 -1.08 -11.29 5.33
C ALA A 52 0.40 -11.57 5.58
N TYR A 53 1.24 -10.56 5.40
CA TYR A 53 2.69 -10.65 5.51
C TYR A 53 3.23 -9.59 6.48
N LEU A 54 4.22 -10.00 7.28
CA LEU A 54 5.05 -9.13 8.10
C LEU A 54 6.32 -8.76 7.32
N ILE A 55 6.58 -7.47 7.18
CA ILE A 55 7.81 -6.95 6.58
C ILE A 55 8.64 -6.35 7.72
N ASP A 56 9.69 -7.06 8.15
CA ASP A 56 10.55 -6.66 9.27
C ASP A 56 12.06 -6.80 8.99
N GLU A 57 12.44 -7.01 7.72
CA GLU A 57 13.81 -7.36 7.29
C GLU A 57 14.89 -6.29 7.59
N GLY A 58 14.52 -5.12 8.13
CA GLY A 58 15.48 -4.07 8.51
C GLY A 58 16.06 -4.22 9.93
N GLY A 59 15.68 -5.26 10.69
CA GLY A 59 16.21 -5.53 12.02
C GLY A 59 15.82 -4.49 13.08
N ALA A 60 16.60 -4.38 14.16
CA ALA A 60 16.23 -3.61 15.36
C ALA A 60 15.96 -2.10 15.16
N THR A 61 16.36 -1.52 14.02
CA THR A 61 16.24 -0.09 13.73
C THR A 61 15.10 0.25 12.78
N VAL A 62 14.48 -0.75 12.14
CA VAL A 62 13.39 -0.55 11.18
C VAL A 62 12.11 -1.10 11.77
N ARG A 63 11.09 -0.24 11.85
CA ARG A 63 9.76 -0.68 12.29
C ARG A 63 9.14 -1.57 11.24
N ALA A 64 8.38 -2.56 11.70
CA ALA A 64 7.68 -3.48 10.84
C ALA A 64 6.57 -2.80 10.02
N ALA A 65 6.16 -3.47 8.96
CA ALA A 65 4.98 -3.14 8.19
C ALA A 65 4.14 -4.39 7.96
N ILE A 66 2.82 -4.20 7.85
CA ILE A 66 1.89 -5.24 7.40
C ILE A 66 1.52 -5.00 5.95
N ARG A 67 1.57 -6.06 5.16
CA ARG A 67 1.08 -6.10 3.79
C ARG A 67 0.03 -7.18 3.65
N VAL A 68 -1.09 -6.90 3.01
CA VAL A 68 -2.10 -7.92 2.66
C VAL A 68 -2.34 -7.89 1.16
N GLU A 69 -2.21 -9.06 0.54
CA GLU A 69 -2.58 -9.30 -0.85
C GLU A 69 -3.80 -10.22 -0.92
N ILE A 70 -4.58 -10.05 -1.99
CA ILE A 70 -5.66 -10.96 -2.37
C ILE A 70 -5.18 -11.83 -3.52
N ASP A 71 -5.34 -13.14 -3.32
CA ASP A 71 -5.16 -14.16 -4.34
C ASP A 71 -6.49 -14.40 -5.06
N PHE A 72 -6.54 -13.99 -6.32
CA PHE A 72 -7.67 -14.21 -7.24
C PHE A 72 -7.51 -15.51 -8.06
N GLY A 73 -6.51 -16.33 -7.75
CA GLY A 73 -6.18 -17.59 -8.42
C GLY A 73 -5.30 -17.42 -9.66
N ASN A 74 -5.51 -16.37 -10.44
CA ASN A 74 -4.68 -16.02 -11.61
C ASN A 74 -3.85 -14.75 -11.41
N ASP A 75 -4.14 -13.98 -10.37
CA ASP A 75 -3.52 -12.68 -10.10
C ASP A 75 -3.40 -12.46 -8.59
N LEU A 76 -2.36 -11.72 -8.20
CA LEU A 76 -2.08 -11.34 -6.82
C LEU A 76 -2.08 -9.81 -6.75
N LYS A 77 -2.96 -9.26 -5.92
CA LYS A 77 -3.09 -7.81 -5.76
C LYS A 77 -2.91 -7.41 -4.31
N THR A 78 -1.92 -6.58 -4.02
CA THR A 78 -1.82 -5.92 -2.72
C THR A 78 -2.95 -4.92 -2.55
N ILE A 79 -3.72 -5.05 -1.48
CA ILE A 79 -4.81 -4.13 -1.14
C ILE A 79 -4.56 -3.36 0.16
N TYR A 80 -3.58 -3.76 0.96
CA TYR A 80 -3.28 -3.11 2.23
C TYR A 80 -1.78 -3.06 2.45
N TRP A 81 -1.27 -1.88 2.74
CA TRP A 81 0.09 -1.67 3.20
C TRP A 81 0.14 -0.60 4.29
N ASN A 82 0.51 -1.02 5.49
CA ASN A 82 0.62 -0.13 6.63
C ASN A 82 1.97 -0.24 7.32
N TYR A 83 2.58 0.90 7.64
CA TYR A 83 3.87 1.00 8.32
C TYR A 83 3.67 1.20 9.81
N ASP A 84 4.67 0.82 10.61
CA ASP A 84 4.63 0.83 12.08
C ASP A 84 3.50 -0.03 12.63
N GLU A 85 3.44 -1.26 12.12
CA GLU A 85 2.44 -2.27 12.45
C GLU A 85 3.07 -3.66 12.36
N SER A 86 2.79 -4.51 13.35
CA SER A 86 3.37 -5.87 13.45
C SER A 86 2.34 -6.97 13.66
N THR A 87 1.06 -6.62 13.77
CA THR A 87 -0.02 -7.58 13.93
C THR A 87 -1.14 -7.29 12.95
N VAL A 88 -1.92 -8.32 12.63
CA VAL A 88 -2.98 -8.22 11.64
C VAL A 88 -4.23 -8.94 12.12
N ASN A 89 -5.36 -8.25 12.05
CA ASN A 89 -6.69 -8.78 12.23
C ASN A 89 -7.44 -8.63 10.90
N ILE A 90 -7.85 -9.76 10.33
CA ILE A 90 -8.57 -9.82 9.07
C ILE A 90 -9.92 -10.46 9.32
N LYS A 91 -10.97 -9.85 8.78
CA LYS A 91 -12.30 -10.46 8.66
C LYS A 91 -12.96 -10.08 7.36
N TRP A 92 -13.61 -11.05 6.73
CA TRP A 92 -14.51 -10.80 5.62
C TRP A 92 -15.84 -10.28 6.16
N LEU A 93 -16.29 -9.13 5.65
CA LEU A 93 -17.59 -8.55 6.00
C LEU A 93 -18.69 -9.09 5.07
N ASP A 94 -18.34 -9.32 3.81
CA ASP A 94 -19.15 -9.95 2.77
C ASP A 94 -18.23 -10.61 1.73
N HIS A 95 -18.72 -10.87 0.52
CA HIS A 95 -17.97 -11.58 -0.53
C HIS A 95 -16.86 -10.73 -1.17
N GLU A 96 -16.96 -9.40 -1.11
CA GLU A 96 -16.06 -8.47 -1.79
C GLU A 96 -15.42 -7.46 -0.82
N THR A 97 -15.96 -7.34 0.39
CA THR A 97 -15.51 -6.39 1.40
C THR A 97 -14.78 -7.11 2.53
N ILE A 98 -13.56 -6.66 2.79
CA ILE A 98 -12.69 -7.14 3.86
C ILE A 98 -12.39 -6.01 4.83
N GLU A 99 -12.30 -6.32 6.12
CA GLU A 99 -11.77 -5.40 7.13
C GLU A 99 -10.40 -5.90 7.60
N ILE A 100 -9.38 -5.04 7.47
CA ILE A 100 -7.99 -5.29 7.85
C ILE A 100 -7.60 -4.19 8.84
N ASN A 101 -7.35 -4.55 10.11
CA ASN A 101 -6.99 -3.59 11.17
C ASN A 101 -7.89 -2.34 11.22
N ASN A 102 -9.21 -2.55 11.13
CA ASN A 102 -10.27 -1.53 11.09
C ASN A 102 -10.37 -0.73 9.78
N HIS A 103 -9.56 -1.02 8.77
CA HIS A 103 -9.74 -0.49 7.43
C HIS A 103 -10.66 -1.40 6.62
N LYS A 104 -11.82 -0.89 6.23
CA LYS A 104 -12.77 -1.58 5.35
C LYS A 104 -12.41 -1.29 3.89
N LEU A 105 -12.20 -2.33 3.11
CA LEU A 105 -11.75 -2.24 1.72
C LEU A 105 -12.59 -3.17 0.84
N ASN A 106 -13.03 -2.67 -0.31
CA ASN A 106 -13.51 -3.52 -1.40
C ASN A 106 -12.31 -4.07 -2.19
N ILE A 107 -12.19 -5.40 -2.29
CA ILE A 107 -11.01 -6.07 -2.87
C ILE A 107 -10.73 -5.70 -4.33
N PHE A 108 -11.75 -5.26 -5.08
CA PHE A 108 -11.60 -4.91 -6.49
C PHE A 108 -11.14 -3.47 -6.69
N ASN A 109 -11.65 -2.54 -5.87
CA ASN A 109 -11.55 -1.11 -6.16
C ASN A 109 -10.67 -0.35 -5.19
N ASP A 110 -10.50 -0.85 -3.96
CA ASP A 110 -9.83 -0.13 -2.91
C ASP A 110 -8.40 -0.65 -2.69
N ASN A 111 -7.58 0.24 -2.15
CA ASN A 111 -6.36 -0.13 -1.46
C ASN A 111 -6.09 0.86 -0.32
N TYR A 112 -5.44 0.38 0.72
CA TYR A 112 -4.91 1.22 1.80
C TYR A 112 -3.40 1.32 1.68
N HIS A 113 -2.90 2.55 1.66
CA HIS A 113 -1.48 2.85 1.70
C HIS A 113 -1.25 3.95 2.73
N TRP A 114 -0.49 3.63 3.79
CA TRP A 114 -0.27 4.54 4.93
C TRP A 114 0.19 5.95 4.57
N LYS A 115 1.07 6.13 3.56
CA LYS A 115 1.53 7.46 3.11
C LYS A 115 0.40 8.36 2.59
N LYS A 116 -0.73 7.76 2.16
CA LYS A 116 -1.91 8.46 1.63
C LYS A 116 -2.97 8.72 2.71
N ASP A 117 -2.78 8.19 3.92
CA ASP A 117 -3.69 8.40 5.04
C ASP A 117 -3.22 9.59 5.90
N PRO A 118 -3.96 10.72 5.88
CA PRO A 118 -3.60 11.91 6.66
C PRO A 118 -3.67 11.68 8.17
N ASP A 119 -4.43 10.68 8.63
CA ASP A 119 -4.61 10.35 10.03
C ASP A 119 -3.67 9.23 10.51
N TRP A 120 -2.80 8.71 9.62
CA TRP A 120 -1.92 7.57 9.93
C TRP A 120 -1.04 7.83 11.16
N GLU A 121 -0.39 9.00 11.27
CA GLU A 121 0.50 9.32 12.40
C GLU A 121 -0.26 9.30 13.74
N ALA A 122 -1.55 9.66 13.72
CA ALA A 122 -2.39 9.62 14.92
C ALA A 122 -2.83 8.18 15.28
N ASN A 123 -2.78 7.24 14.33
CA ASN A 123 -3.29 5.88 14.46
C ASN A 123 -2.21 4.79 14.43
N ARG A 124 -0.95 5.11 14.09
CA ARG A 124 0.15 4.14 14.07
C ARG A 124 0.35 3.46 15.44
N GLY A 125 0.58 2.15 15.43
CA GLY A 125 0.74 1.34 16.64
C GLY A 125 -0.52 1.13 17.49
N LYS A 126 -1.72 1.52 17.03
CA LYS A 126 -2.99 1.26 17.74
C LYS A 126 -3.61 -0.10 17.47
N TYR A 127 -3.07 -0.86 16.52
CA TYR A 127 -3.64 -2.10 16.01
C TYR A 127 -2.71 -3.29 16.22
#